data_AF-A0A6G3XN53-F1
#
_entry.id   AF-A0A6G3XN53-F1
#
_cell.length_a   1.000
_cell.length_b   1.000
_cell.length_c   1.000
_cell.angle_alpha   90.00
_cell.angle_beta   90.00
_cell.angle_gamma   90.00
#
_symmetry.space_group_name_H-M   'P 1'
#
loop_
_entity.id
_entity.type
_entity.pdbx_description
1 polymer ?
#
loop_
_entity_poly.entity_id
_entity_poly.type
_entity_poly.pdbx_seq_one_letter_code
_entity_poly.pdbx_strand_id
1 'polypeptide(L)' 'ELVELEVRELLSEYEFPGDDVPVVKVSALKALEGDKEWGESVLNLMKAVDEAIPQPERDVEKPFLMPIEDVFTIT' A
#
# COMPACT_ATOMS: atom_id res chain seq x y z
N GLU A 1 -7.13 12.27 13.80
CA GLU A 1 -8.24 12.93 13.10
C GLU A 1 -7.73 14.17 12.38
N LEU A 2 -7.14 15.16 13.05
CA LEU A 2 -6.53 16.31 12.35
C LEU A 2 -5.45 15.91 11.32
N VAL A 3 -4.51 15.05 11.72
CA VAL A 3 -3.45 14.54 10.83
C VAL A 3 -4.02 13.75 9.64
N GLU A 4 -5.15 13.08 9.82
CA GLU A 4 -5.77 12.34 8.72
C GLU A 4 -6.37 13.32 7.70
N LEU A 5 -7.05 14.36 8.18
CA LEU A 5 -7.61 15.42 7.32
C LEU A 5 -6.51 16.14 6.52
N GLU A 6 -5.39 16.49 7.15
CA GLU A 6 -4.23 17.12 6.48
C GLU A 6 -3.67 16.22 5.36
N VAL A 7 -3.57 14.91 5.58
CA VAL A 7 -3.09 13.96 4.57
C VAL A 7 -4.09 13.81 3.42
N ARG A 8 -5.40 13.81 3.71
CA ARG A 8 -6.45 13.73 2.67
C ARG A 8 -6.49 14.99 1.81
N GLU A 9 -6.33 16.17 2.42
CA GLU A 9 -6.20 17.43 1.69
C GLU A 9 -4.97 17.42 0.78
N LEU A 10 -3.82 16.96 1.27
CA LEU A 10 -2.59 16.84 0.47
C LEU A 10 -2.76 15.88 -0.72
N LEU A 11 -3.42 14.74 -0.51
CA LEU A 11 -3.72 13.81 -1.61
C LEU A 11 -4.60 14.46 -2.67
N SER A 12 -5.63 15.19 -2.23
CA SER A 12 -6.55 15.89 -3.11
C SER A 12 -5.87 17.02 -3.90
N GLU A 13 -4.90 17.71 -3.29
CA GLU A 13 -4.07 18.72 -3.96
C GLU A 13 -3.28 18.13 -5.14
N TYR A 14 -2.81 16.89 -5.02
CA TYR A 14 -2.10 16.16 -6.07
C TYR A 14 -3.01 15.31 -6.98
N GLU A 15 -4.31 15.61 -7.02
CA GLU A 15 -5.30 14.93 -7.88
C GLU A 15 -5.51 13.43 -7.54
N PHE A 16 -5.12 13.00 -6.34
CA PHE A 16 -5.47 11.67 -5.82
C PHE A 16 -6.82 11.69 -5.09
N PRO A 17 -7.51 10.54 -4.99
CA PRO A 17 -8.81 10.45 -4.32
C PRO A 17 -8.67 10.51 -2.80
N GLY A 18 -8.36 11.69 -2.25
CA GLY A 18 -8.09 11.90 -0.82
C GLY A 18 -9.25 11.50 0.10
N ASP A 19 -10.50 11.67 -0.33
CA ASP A 19 -11.68 11.30 0.46
C ASP A 19 -11.97 9.79 0.45
N ASP A 20 -11.69 9.11 -0.66
CA ASP A 20 -12.04 7.69 -0.86
C ASP A 20 -10.92 6.72 -0.44
N VAL A 21 -9.67 7.20 -0.33
CA VAL A 21 -8.54 6.35 0.07
C VAL A 21 -8.75 5.80 1.48
N PRO A 22 -8.62 4.48 1.70
CA PRO A 22 -8.72 3.89 3.02
C PRO A 22 -7.52 4.29 3.89
N VAL A 23 -7.80 4.72 5.12
CA VAL A 23 -6.77 5.06 6.12
C VAL A 23 -6.93 4.12 7.32
N VAL A 24 -5.91 3.28 7.56
CA VAL A 24 -5.88 2.33 8.68
C VAL A 24 -4.81 2.77 9.68
N LYS A 25 -5.22 2.98 10.94
CA LYS A 25 -4.29 3.34 12.02
C LYS A 25 -3.58 2.08 12.50
N VAL A 26 -2.25 2.06 12.38
CA VAL A 26 -1.40 0.90 12.70
C VAL A 26 -0.22 1.32 13.56
N SER A 27 0.23 0.43 14.44
CA SER A 27 1.52 0.55 15.12
C SER A 27 2.42 -0.60 14.69
N ALA A 28 3.33 -0.34 13.75
CA ALA A 28 4.25 -1.36 13.24
C ALA A 28 5.18 -1.92 14.33
N LEU A 29 5.64 -1.07 15.25
CA LEU A 29 6.49 -1.49 16.36
C LEU A 29 5.76 -2.47 17.28
N LYS A 30 4.57 -2.11 17.77
CA LYS A 30 3.80 -2.98 18.68
C LYS A 30 3.34 -4.26 18.00
N ALA A 31 2.99 -4.19 16.72
CA ALA A 31 2.68 -5.39 15.93
C ALA A 31 3.90 -6.33 15.86
N LEU A 32 5.11 -5.79 15.67
CA LEU A 32 6.35 -6.57 15.65
C LEU A 32 6.72 -7.13 17.03
N GLU A 33 6.41 -6.41 18.10
CA GLU A 33 6.57 -6.85 19.49
C GLU A 33 5.58 -7.96 19.89
N GLY A 34 4.63 -8.32 19.02
CA GLY A 34 3.69 -9.42 19.21
C GLY A 34 2.37 -9.02 19.88
N ASP A 35 2.06 -7.72 19.96
CA ASP A 35 0.76 -7.26 20.42
C ASP A 35 -0.31 -7.62 19.38
N LYS A 36 -1.29 -8.44 19.81
CA LYS A 36 -2.32 -9.00 18.94
C LYS A 36 -3.21 -7.92 18.32
N GLU A 37 -3.54 -6.86 19.06
CA GLU A 37 -4.39 -5.78 18.56
C GLU A 37 -3.73 -5.07 17.37
N TRP A 38 -2.44 -4.75 17.51
CA TRP A 38 -1.68 -4.08 16.45
C TRP A 38 -1.33 -5.04 15.31
N GLY A 39 -1.12 -6.33 15.59
CA GLY A 39 -1.00 -7.35 14.54
C GLY A 39 -2.27 -7.46 13.68
N GLU A 40 -3.46 -7.42 14.30
CA GLU A 40 -4.74 -7.39 13.58
C GLU A 40 -4.90 -6.10 12.75
N SER A 41 -4.42 -4.96 13.25
CA SER A 41 -4.45 -3.70 12.48
C SER A 41 -3.62 -3.76 11.18
N VAL A 42 -2.50 -4.49 11.16
CA VAL A 42 -1.69 -4.74 9.95
C VAL A 42 -2.47 -5.61 8.96
N LEU A 43 -3.17 -6.65 9.44
CA LEU A 43 -4.00 -7.49 8.58
C LEU A 43 -5.17 -6.69 7.98
N ASN A 44 -5.75 -5.76 8.74
CA ASN A 44 -6.80 -4.87 8.23
C ASN A 44 -6.26 -3.91 7.17
N LEU A 45 -5.03 -3.41 7.32
CA LEU A 45 -4.36 -2.64 6.27
C LEU A 45 -4.21 -3.46 4.98
N MET A 46 -3.74 -4.71 5.08
CA MET A 46 -3.61 -5.57 3.89
C MET A 46 -4.94 -5.86 3.21
N LYS A 47 -6.03 -6.07 3.98
CA LYS A 47 -7.37 -6.22 3.41
C LYS A 47 -7.83 -4.96 2.67
N ALA A 48 -7.60 -3.78 3.24
CA ALA A 48 -7.94 -2.52 2.59
C ALA A 48 -7.17 -2.33 1.27
N VAL A 49 -5.91 -2.79 1.22
CA VAL A 49 -5.11 -2.81 -0.02
C VAL A 49 -5.74 -3.76 -1.05
N ASP A 50 -6.08 -4.98 -0.66
CA ASP A 50 -6.68 -5.98 -1.55
C ASP A 50 -8.05 -5.52 -2.10
N GLU A 51 -8.83 -4.77 -1.32
CA GLU A 51 -10.15 -4.25 -1.71
C GLU A 51 -10.07 -2.96 -2.55
N ALA A 52 -9.15 -2.05 -2.22
CA ALA A 52 -9.07 -0.74 -2.86
C ALA A 52 -8.25 -0.75 -4.17
N ILE A 53 -7.27 -1.65 -4.30
CA ILE A 53 -6.40 -1.71 -5.48
C ILE A 53 -6.88 -2.82 -6.42
N PRO A 54 -7.41 -2.48 -7.61
CA PRO A 54 -7.81 -3.49 -8.57
C PRO A 54 -6.62 -4.29 -9.07
N GLN A 55 -6.82 -5.58 -9.34
CA GLN A 55 -5.80 -6.41 -9.94
C GLN A 55 -5.43 -5.87 -11.33
N PRO A 56 -4.15 -5.53 -11.59
CA PRO A 56 -3.75 -4.98 -12.88
C PRO A 56 -3.87 -6.04 -13.99
N GLU A 57 -4.31 -5.61 -15.16
CA GLU A 57 -4.35 -6.47 -16.34
C GLU A 57 -2.94 -6.80 -16.81
N ARG A 58 -2.67 -8.08 -17.06
CA ARG A 58 -1.35 -8.57 -17.49
C ARG A 58 -1.28 -8.66 -19.01
N ASP A 59 -0.37 -7.89 -19.59
CA ASP A 59 -0.12 -7.85 -21.03
C ASP A 59 0.67 -9.08 -21.54
N VAL A 60 0.11 -10.28 -21.46
CA VAL A 60 0.81 -11.53 -21.83
C VAL A 60 0.97 -11.76 -23.35
N GLU A 61 0.18 -11.06 -24.16
CA GLU A 61 0.19 -11.16 -25.62
C GLU A 61 1.14 -10.15 -26.30
N LYS A 62 1.70 -9.21 -25.53
CA LYS A 62 2.64 -8.20 -26.07
C LYS A 62 4.04 -8.81 -26.23
N PRO A 63 4.90 -8.20 -27.07
CA PRO A 63 6.31 -8.61 -27.15
C PRO A 63 6.98 -8.60 -25.77
N PHE A 64 7.88 -9.55 -25.55
CA PHE A 64 8.63 -9.64 -24.30
C PHE A 64 9.35 -8.33 -23.98
N LEU A 65 9.06 -7.79 -22.80
CA LEU A 65 9.71 -6.61 -22.25
C LEU A 65 9.90 -6.85 -20.75
N MET A 66 11.16 -6.81 -20.30
CA MET A 66 11.54 -6.99 -18.90
C MET A 66 12.51 -5.88 -18.51
N PRO A 67 12.08 -4.91 -17.69
CA PRO A 67 12.98 -3.89 -17.15
C PRO A 67 14.04 -4.55 -16.25
N ILE A 68 15.32 -4.27 -16.51
CA ILE A 68 16.41 -4.73 -15.64
C ILE A 68 16.45 -3.80 -14.42
N GLU A 69 16.17 -4.35 -13.23
CA GLU A 69 16.20 -3.61 -11.97
C GLU A 69 17.61 -3.54 -11.37
N ASP A 70 18.32 -4.68 -11.33
CA ASP A 70 19.67 -4.79 -10.77
C ASP A 70 20.48 -5.92 -11.44
N VAL A 71 21.81 -5.88 -11.32
CA VAL A 71 22.74 -6.87 -11.90
C VAL A 71 23.55 -7.53 -10.79
N PHE A 72 23.36 -8.83 -10.61
CA PHE A 72 24.11 -9.63 -9.65
C PHE A 72 25.17 -10.48 -10.35
N THR A 73 26.37 -10.55 -9.75
CA THR A 73 27.38 -11.54 -10.15
C THR A 73 27.29 -12.71 -9.19
N ILE A 74 26.89 -13.88 -9.71
CA ILE A 74 26.84 -15.12 -8.93
C ILE A 74 28.13 -15.89 -9.21
N THR A 75 29.06 -15.87 -8.26
CA THR A 75 30.28 -16.70 -8.24
C THR A 75 30.05 -18.01 -7.51
#